data_AF-A0A392UX64-F1
#
_entry.id   AF-A0A392UX64-F1
#
_cell.length_a   1.000
_cell.length_b   1.000
_cell.length_c   1.000
_cell.angle_alpha   90.00
_cell.angle_beta   90.00
_cell.angle_gamma   90.00
#
_symmetry.space_group_name_H-M   'P 1'
#
loop_
_entity.id
_entity.type
_entity.pdbx_description
1 polymer ?
#
loop_
_entity_poly.entity_id
_entity_poly.type
_entity_poly.pdbx_seq_one_letter_code
_entity_poly.pdbx_strand_id
1 'polypeptide(L)' 'MEEQRYEVMHVLGSGNFAVTKLAKNTKTGELVAIKYIERGNK' A
#
# COMPACT_ATOMS: atom_id res chain seq x y z
N MET A 1 13.09 -4.64 -8.97
CA MET A 1 11.65 -4.82 -9.23
C MET A 1 10.98 -5.35 -7.95
N GLU A 2 10.96 -4.53 -6.89
CA GLU A 2 10.26 -4.88 -5.63
C GLU A 2 8.76 -4.61 -5.70
N GLU A 3 8.31 -3.89 -6.74
CA GLU A 3 6.91 -3.52 -7.00
C GLU A 3 5.99 -4.72 -7.23
N GLN A 4 6.52 -5.93 -7.47
CA GLN A 4 5.72 -7.15 -7.63
C GLN A 4 5.47 -7.93 -6.33
N ARG A 5 6.00 -7.49 -5.17
CA ARG A 5 5.82 -8.22 -3.90
C ARG A 5 4.43 -8.11 -3.28
N TYR A 6 3.69 -7.06 -3.62
CA TYR A 6 2.39 -6.79 -3.03
C TYR A 6 1.37 -6.45 -4.11
N GLU A 7 0.32 -7.24 -4.18
CA GLU A 7 -0.83 -6.99 -5.03
C GLU A 7 -1.80 -6.05 -4.28
N VAL A 8 -1.93 -4.81 -4.76
CA VAL A 8 -2.82 -3.80 -4.15
C VAL A 8 -4.25 -4.07 -4.57
N MET A 9 -5.16 -4.16 -3.60
CA MET A 9 -6.55 -4.54 -3.85
C MET A 9 -7.49 -3.33 -3.79
N HIS A 10 -7.76 -2.80 -2.60
CA HIS A 10 -8.70 -1.67 -2.41
C HIS A 10 -8.25 -0.74 -1.29
N VAL A 11 -8.82 0.46 -1.25
CA VAL A 11 -8.53 1.49 -0.23
C VAL A 11 -9.22 1.11 1.08
N LEU A 12 -8.47 1.12 2.18
CA LEU A 12 -9.00 0.91 3.53
C LEU A 12 -9.34 2.25 4.21
N GLY A 13 -8.62 3.32 3.86
CA GLY A 13 -8.89 4.66 4.38
C GLY A 13 -8.01 5.73 3.74
N SER A 14 -8.47 6.97 3.79
CA SER A 14 -7.76 8.15 3.30
C SER A 14 -7.78 9.23 4.36
N GLY A 15 -6.61 9.79 4.67
CA GLY A 15 -6.47 11.00 5.48
C GLY A 15 -5.70 12.08 4.72
N ASN A 16 -5.58 13.26 5.31
CA ASN A 16 -4.99 14.44 4.66
C ASN A 16 -3.56 14.22 4.10
N PHE A 17 -2.80 13.27 4.63
CA PHE A 17 -1.38 13.07 4.29
C PHE A 17 -1.06 11.67 3.77
N ALA A 18 -2.04 10.76 3.77
CA ALA A 18 -1.79 9.38 3.38
C ALA A 18 -3.05 8.64 2.95
N VAL A 19 -2.85 7.67 2.05
CA VAL A 19 -3.88 6.69 1.67
C VAL A 19 -3.42 5.30 2.11
N THR A 20 -4.24 4.63 2.91
CA THR A 20 -4.00 3.24 3.32
C THR A 20 -4.75 2.30 2.38
N LYS A 21 -4.05 1.31 1.81
CA LYS A 21 -4.65 0.29 0.93
C LYS A 21 -4.41 -1.10 1.50
N LEU A 22 -5.38 -1.99 1.30
CA LEU A 22 -5.20 -3.43 1.50
C LEU A 22 -4.36 -3.97 0.35
N ALA A 23 -3.37 -4.78 0.69
CA ALA A 23 -2.58 -5.51 -0.29
C ALA A 23 -2.35 -6.95 0.15
N LYS A 24 -2.09 -7.83 -0.82
CA LYS A 24 -1.71 -9.22 -0.57
C LYS A 24 -0.24 -9.40 -0.88
N ASN A 25 0.51 -9.95 0.07
CA ASN A 25 1.88 -10.38 -0.20
C ASN A 25 1.85 -11.53 -1.21
N THR A 26 2.49 -11.34 -2.36
CA THR A 26 2.44 -12.32 -3.47
C THR A 26 3.22 -13.60 -3.18
N LYS A 27 4.11 -13.60 -2.18
CA LYS A 27 4.88 -14.77 -1.77
C LYS A 27 4.22 -15.56 -0.64
N THR A 28 3.70 -14.87 0.37
CA THR A 28 3.14 -15.53 1.57
C THR A 28 1.62 -15.65 1.54
N GLY A 29 0.95 -14.86 0.70
CA GLY A 29 -0.50 -14.75 0.66
C GLY A 29 -1.10 -13.93 1.80
N GLU A 30 -0.28 -13.39 2.70
CA GLU A 30 -0.71 -12.59 3.84
C GLU A 30 -1.34 -11.26 3.39
N LEU A 31 -2.44 -10.89 4.04
CA LEU A 31 -3.08 -9.59 3.86
C LEU A 31 -2.42 -8.54 4.75
N VAL A 32 -1.98 -7.45 4.14
CA VAL A 32 -1.27 -6.36 4.80
C VAL A 32 -1.90 -5.00 4.46
N ALA A 33 -1.68 -4.00 5.31
CA ALA A 33 -2.04 -2.62 5.03
C ALA A 33 -0.79 -1.83 4.60
N ILE A 34 -0.85 -1.16 3.44
CA ILE A 34 0.21 -0.29 2.93
C ILE A 34 -0.24 1.17 3.05
N LYS A 35 0.56 2.00 3.73
CA LYS A 35 0.32 3.43 3.87
C LYS A 35 1.15 4.20 2.82
N TYR A 36 0.48 4.74 1.81
CA TYR A 36 1.09 5.61 0.81
C TYR A 36 1.17 7.03 1.34
N ILE A 37 2.38 7.59 1.38
CA ILE A 37 2.62 8.97 1.79
C ILE A 37 3.21 9.68 0.58
N GLU A 38 2.56 10.76 0.15
CA GLU A 38 3.09 11.59 -0.93
C GLU A 38 4.41 12.22 -0.48
N ARG A 39 5.47 12.08 -1.29
CA ARG A 39 6.72 12.77 -1.00
C ARG A 39 6.49 14.25 -1.26
N GLY A 40 6.83 15.09 -0.28
CA GLY A 40 6.87 16.53 -0.48
C GLY A 40 7.93 16.93 -1.52
N ASN A 41 7.78 18.13 -2.07
CA ASN A 41 8.81 18.75 -2.91
C ASN A 41 10.05 19.01 -2.06
N LYS A 42 11.21 18.53 -2.53
CA LYS A 42 12.51 18.77 -1.90
C LYS A 42 13.09 20.09 -2.36
#